data_AF-A0A6P3YA64-F1
#
_entry.id   AF-A0A6P3YA64-F1
#
_cell.length_a   1.000
_cell.length_b   1.000
_cell.length_c   1.000
_cell.angle_alpha   90.00
_cell.angle_beta   90.00
_cell.angle_gamma   90.00
#
_symmetry.space_group_name_H-M   'P 1'
#
loop_
_entity.id
_entity.type
_entity.pdbx_description
1 polymer ?
#
loop_
_entity_poly.entity_id
_entity_poly.type
_entity_poly.pdbx_seq_one_letter_code
_entity_poly.pdbx_strand_id
1 'polypeptide(L)' 'MSESDQLLFNFKMKGFNWPEYWGNSVKGMRLYLLKEDLSTLETSRIKWKRLYWIHYTTKFAFIFIVVVFTCNLLANIFL' A
#
# COMPACT_ATOMS: atom_id res chain seq x y z
N MET A 1 25.89 21.20 -1.46
CA MET A 1 25.23 22.52 -1.42
C MET A 1 26.13 23.42 -0.59
N SER A 2 26.57 24.55 -1.14
CA SER A 2 27.48 25.44 -0.41
C SER A 2 26.74 26.16 0.72
N GLU A 3 27.45 26.62 1.75
CA GLU A 3 26.84 27.43 2.82
C GLU A 3 26.24 28.74 2.26
N SER A 4 26.83 29.26 1.19
CA SER A 4 26.36 30.44 0.44
C SER A 4 24.97 30.22 -0.14
N ASP A 5 24.71 29.05 -0.75
CA ASP A 5 23.41 28.69 -1.31
C ASP A 5 22.34 28.55 -0.21
N GLN A 6 22.71 28.04 0.96
CA GLN A 6 21.78 27.90 2.08
C GLN A 6 21.35 29.24 2.67
N LEU A 7 22.24 30.24 2.67
CA LEU A 7 21.95 31.61 3.11
C LEU A 7 21.07 32.36 2.10
N LEU A 8 21.38 32.25 0.80
CA LEU A 8 20.64 32.91 -0.27
C LEU A 8 19.19 32.42 -0.40
N PHE A 9 18.96 31.12 -0.29
CA PHE A 9 17.63 30.52 -0.43
C PHE A 9 16.95 30.19 0.90
N ASN A 10 17.58 30.54 2.03
CA ASN A 10 17.15 30.20 3.39
C ASN A 10 16.73 28.72 3.54
N PHE A 11 17.42 27.85 2.83
CA PHE A 11 17.01 26.47 2.62
C PHE A 11 17.80 25.54 3.54
N LYS A 12 17.25 25.25 4.72
CA LYS A 12 17.85 24.34 5.71
C LYS A 12 17.09 23.00 5.76
N MET A 13 17.63 21.98 5.12
CA MET A 13 17.07 20.61 5.15
C MET A 13 17.17 19.94 6.53
N LYS A 14 18.08 20.39 7.39
CA LYS A 14 18.42 19.74 8.68
C LYS A 14 17.31 19.81 9.75
N GLY A 15 16.25 20.58 9.51
CA GLY A 15 15.08 20.68 10.39
C GLY A 15 13.74 20.47 9.66
N PHE A 16 13.78 19.98 8.43
CA PHE A 16 12.59 19.82 7.61
C PHE A 16 11.76 18.60 8.06
N ASN A 17 10.47 18.80 8.30
CA ASN A 17 9.55 17.73 8.67
C ASN A 17 9.14 16.91 7.44
N TRP A 18 10.03 16.01 7.03
CA TRP A 18 9.80 15.13 5.88
C TRP A 18 8.49 14.32 5.94
N PRO A 19 8.10 13.72 7.08
CA PRO A 19 6.82 13.03 7.20
C PRO A 19 5.61 13.91 6.87
N GLU A 20 5.60 15.15 7.38
CA GLU A 20 4.52 16.10 7.15
C GLU A 20 4.47 16.58 5.70
N TYR A 21 5.64 16.92 5.14
CA TYR A 21 5.74 17.30 3.73
C TYR A 21 5.18 16.22 2.83
N TRP A 22 5.64 14.98 3.00
CA TRP A 22 5.16 13.85 2.20
C TRP A 22 3.66 13.62 2.37
N GLY A 23 3.16 13.66 3.61
CA GLY A 23 1.74 13.53 3.90
C GLY A 23 0.91 14.60 3.20
N ASN A 24 1.37 15.85 3.20
CA ASN A 24 0.69 16.97 2.55
C ASN A 24 0.79 16.88 1.02
N SER A 25 1.91 16.43 0.46
CA SER A 25 2.06 16.18 -0.97
C SER A 25 1.08 15.12 -1.47
N VAL A 26 0.94 14.00 -0.75
CA VAL A 26 -0.01 12.93 -1.11
C VAL A 26 -1.46 13.41 -1.00
N LYS A 27 -1.80 14.17 0.06
CA LYS A 27 -3.14 14.80 0.18
C LYS A 27 -3.42 15.77 -0.96
N GLY A 28 -2.44 16.60 -1.33
CA GLY A 28 -2.55 17.54 -2.45
C GLY A 28 -2.77 16.82 -3.78
N MET A 29 -1.99 15.77 -4.08
CA MET A 29 -2.21 14.91 -5.24
C MET A 29 -3.65 14.36 -5.26
N ARG A 30 -4.13 13.88 -4.12
CA ARG A 30 -5.50 13.34 -4.00
C ARG A 30 -6.58 14.39 -4.27
N LEU A 31 -6.43 15.57 -3.68
CA LEU A 31 -7.42 16.64 -3.80
C LEU A 31 -7.42 17.28 -5.19
N TYR A 32 -6.24 17.54 -5.77
CA TYR A 32 -6.12 18.36 -6.98
C TYR A 32 -5.96 17.54 -8.26
N LEU A 33 -5.20 16.45 -8.24
CA LEU A 33 -4.99 15.62 -9.44
C LEU A 33 -6.11 14.58 -9.58
N LEU A 34 -6.42 13.88 -8.49
CA LEU A 34 -7.44 12.84 -8.47
C LEU A 34 -8.86 13.40 -8.25
N LYS A 35 -8.98 14.66 -7.82
CA LYS A 35 -10.26 15.32 -7.50
C LYS A 35 -11.09 14.54 -6.46
N GLU A 36 -10.41 13.85 -5.54
CA GLU A 36 -11.05 13.07 -4.47
C GLU A 36 -11.05 13.85 -3.16
N ASP A 37 -12.18 13.81 -2.44
CA ASP A 37 -12.27 14.38 -1.10
C ASP A 37 -11.42 13.56 -0.10
N LEU A 38 -10.71 14.26 0.76
CA LEU A 38 -9.90 13.68 1.84
C LEU A 38 -10.76 12.93 2.87
N SER A 39 -12.05 13.24 3.00
CA SER A 39 -12.99 12.47 3.82
C SER A 39 -13.06 10.98 3.41
N THR A 40 -12.76 10.67 2.14
CA THR A 40 -12.79 9.30 1.60
C THR A 40 -11.59 8.45 2.03
N LEU A 41 -10.60 9.02 2.74
CA LEU A 41 -9.41 8.30 3.22
C LEU A 41 -9.75 7.10 4.10
N GLU A 42 -10.75 7.22 4.97
CA GLU A 42 -11.15 6.12 5.85
C GLU A 42 -11.79 4.99 5.04
N THR A 43 -12.70 5.33 4.12
CA THR A 43 -13.33 4.37 3.21
C THR A 43 -12.30 3.63 2.35
N SER A 44 -11.29 4.33 1.83
CA SER A 44 -10.18 3.71 1.09
C SER A 44 -9.38 2.74 1.96
N ARG A 45 -9.13 3.05 3.24
CA ARG A 45 -8.46 2.14 4.18
C ARG A 45 -9.29 0.89 4.44
N ILE A 46 -10.62 1.01 4.58
CA ILE A 46 -11.51 -0.13 4.76
C ILE A 46 -11.51 -1.01 3.51
N LYS A 47 -11.63 -0.42 2.31
CA LYS A 47 -11.55 -1.15 1.04
C LYS A 47 -10.22 -1.89 0.89
N TRP A 48 -9.11 -1.24 1.24
CA TRP A 48 -7.79 -1.86 1.20
C TRP A 48 -7.68 -3.04 2.15
N LYS A 49 -8.17 -2.92 3.39
CA LYS A 49 -8.24 -4.04 4.34
C LYS A 49 -9.09 -5.20 3.79
N ARG A 50 -10.24 -4.92 3.18
CA ARG A 50 -11.08 -5.96 2.56
C ARG A 50 -10.35 -6.69 1.43
N LEU A 51 -9.69 -5.96 0.54
CA LEU A 51 -8.89 -6.53 -0.55
C LEU A 51 -7.72 -7.36 -0.02
N TYR A 52 -7.06 -6.89 1.04
CA TYR A 52 -6.01 -7.65 1.73
C TYR A 52 -6.58 -9.00 2.19
N TRP A 53 -7.66 -9.01 2.97
CA TRP A 53 -8.26 -10.27 3.44
C TRP A 53 -8.67 -11.19 2.29
N ILE A 54 -9.32 -10.67 1.24
CA ILE A 54 -9.70 -11.44 0.05
C ILE A 54 -8.49 -12.08 -0.62
N HIS A 55 -7.37 -11.38 -0.75
CA HIS A 55 -6.15 -11.91 -1.34
C HIS A 55 -5.60 -13.08 -0.54
N TYR A 56 -5.51 -12.94 0.78
CA TYR A 56 -5.00 -14.01 1.65
C TYR A 56 -5.94 -15.21 1.68
N THR A 57 -7.27 -15.00 1.74
CA THR A 57 -8.24 -16.10 1.68
C THR A 57 -8.18 -16.82 0.33
N THR A 58 -8.02 -16.08 -0.78
CA THR A 58 -7.94 -16.66 -2.13
C THR A 58 -6.67 -17.51 -2.26
N LYS A 59 -5.52 -17.03 -1.77
CA LYS A 59 -4.29 -17.82 -1.74
C LYS A 59 -4.43 -19.09 -0.93
N PHE A 60 -5.02 -19.00 0.26
CA PHE A 60 -5.21 -20.15 1.13
C PHE A 60 -6.16 -21.19 0.50
N ALA A 61 -7.28 -20.74 -0.06
CA ALA A 61 -8.23 -21.61 -0.76
C ALA A 61 -7.58 -22.31 -1.95
N PHE A 62 -6.79 -21.59 -2.76
CA PHE A 62 -6.08 -22.17 -3.89
C PHE A 62 -5.09 -23.26 -3.47
N ILE A 63 -4.27 -22.99 -2.44
CA ILE A 63 -3.33 -23.98 -1.89
C ILE A 63 -4.08 -25.21 -1.39
N PHE A 64 -5.18 -25.02 -0.65
CA PHE A 64 -5.99 -26.12 -0.12
C PHE A 64 -6.55 -27.00 -1.24
N ILE A 65 -7.10 -26.40 -2.31
CA ILE A 65 -7.62 -27.13 -3.47
C ILE A 65 -6.52 -27.96 -4.13
N VAL A 66 -5.33 -27.38 -4.33
CA VAL A 66 -4.18 -28.08 -4.94
C VAL A 66 -3.73 -29.26 -4.07
N VAL A 67 -3.65 -29.08 -2.75
CA VAL A 67 -3.27 -30.16 -1.82
C VAL A 67 -4.31 -31.29 -1.85
N VAL A 68 -5.60 -30.97 -1.76
CA VAL A 68 -6.66 -31.98 -1.80
C VAL A 68 -6.64 -32.72 -3.14
N PHE A 69 -6.50 -32.00 -4.26
CA PHE A 69 -6.45 -32.59 -5.59
C PHE A 69 -5.26 -33.54 -5.75
N THR A 70 -4.06 -33.11 -5.34
CA THR A 70 -2.85 -33.95 -5.40
C THR A 70 -2.95 -35.16 -4.48
N CYS A 71 -3.48 -35.03 -3.26
CA CYS A 71 -3.73 -36.17 -2.36
C CYS A 71 -4.72 -37.18 -2.97
N ASN A 72 -5.82 -36.72 -3.57
CA ASN A 72 -6.78 -37.61 -4.22
C ASN A 72 -6.17 -38.33 -5.44
N LEU A 73 -5.38 -37.62 -6.25
CA LEU A 73 -4.67 -38.24 -7.37
C LEU A 73 -3.69 -39.32 -6.91
N LEU A 74 -2.90 -39.03 -5.87
CA LEU A 74 -1.97 -40.01 -5.30
C LEU A 74 -2.73 -41.21 -4.74
N ALA A 75 -3.80 -40.99 -3.97
CA ALA A 75 -4.62 -42.07 -3.42
C ALA A 75 -5.18 -42.99 -4.52
N ASN A 76 -5.63 -42.42 -5.64
CA ASN A 76 -6.17 -43.19 -6.76
C ASN A 76 -5.10 -43.91 -7.61
N ILE A 77 -3.82 -43.53 -7.51
CA ILE A 77 -2.72 -44.19 -8.22
C ILE A 77 -2.14 -45.34 -7.39
N PHE A 78 -2.09 -45.19 -6.06
CA PHE A 78 -1.45 -46.14 -5.15
C PHE A 78 -2.41 -47.19 -4.55
N LEU A 79 -3.72 -47.01 -4.70
CA LEU A 79 -4.78 -47.90 -4.20
C LEU A 79 -5.55 -48.49 -5.37
#